data_AF-A0A9P5PBR1-F1
#
_entry.id   AF-A0A9P5PBR1-F1
#
_cell.length_a   1.000
_cell.length_b   1.000
_cell.length_c   1.000
_cell.angle_alpha   90.00
_cell.angle_beta   90.00
_cell.angle_gamma   90.00
#
_symmetry.space_group_name_H-M   'P 1'
#
loop_
_entity.id
_entity.type
_entity.pdbx_description
1 polymer ?
#
loop_
_entity_poly.entity_id
_entity_poly.type
_entity_poly.pdbx_seq_one_letter_code
_entity_poly.pdbx_strand_id
1 'polypeptide(L)'
;MFNGSHNFTVSGGNFNNIGGDLNYISSEEKERGLHALLQHRSTSATHNAEARFPPPLCHPGTREAILGDLKSWVKSNAPNDATICAPIIWLYGPAGAGKSAIAQTFAEACTRNGTLAGTFFFWRTDASRNNPQMFFTTIAYQMAMSIPELRPKINTMVMNDFLVPTSFIENQFDALILQPMLKARLLQELKSTTAQLRRGDYES
;
A
#
# COMPACT_ATOMS: atom_id res chain seq x y z
N MET A 1 -28.60 10.34 -45.47
CA MET A 1 -28.70 8.92 -45.10
C MET A 1 -27.32 8.49 -44.62
N PHE A 2 -26.90 8.50 -43.36
CA PHE A 2 -27.55 8.52 -42.05
C PHE A 2 -26.71 9.44 -41.15
N ASN A 3 -27.33 10.29 -40.33
CA ASN A 3 -26.62 11.10 -39.34
C ASN A 3 -27.11 10.65 -37.95
N GLY A 4 -26.18 10.25 -37.07
CA GLY A 4 -26.51 9.75 -35.72
C GLY A 4 -26.51 8.23 -35.54
N SER A 5 -25.82 7.45 -36.37
CA SER A 5 -25.64 6.02 -36.11
C SER A 5 -24.46 5.75 -35.17
N HIS A 6 -24.70 5.03 -34.09
CA HIS A 6 -23.70 4.45 -33.17
C HIS A 6 -24.07 2.98 -32.95
N ASN A 7 -23.08 2.12 -32.70
CA ASN A 7 -23.19 0.64 -32.69
C ASN A 7 -23.56 0.01 -34.05
N PHE A 8 -22.64 0.04 -35.01
CA PHE A 8 -22.72 -0.88 -36.15
C PHE A 8 -21.80 -2.08 -35.90
N THR A 9 -22.37 -3.28 -36.05
CA THR A 9 -21.65 -4.54 -35.94
C THR A 9 -21.45 -5.08 -37.34
N VAL A 10 -20.21 -5.14 -37.82
CA VAL A 10 -19.88 -5.81 -39.08
C VAL A 10 -19.58 -7.27 -38.75
N SER A 11 -20.43 -8.16 -39.22
CA SER A 11 -20.18 -9.60 -39.16
C SER A 11 -19.96 -10.13 -40.57
N GLY A 12 -18.79 -10.73 -40.80
CA GLY A 12 -18.35 -11.30 -42.08
C GLY A 12 -17.19 -10.53 -42.71
N GLY A 13 -16.10 -11.25 -43.00
CA GLY A 13 -14.87 -10.73 -43.62
C GLY A 13 -13.62 -11.32 -42.98
N ASN A 14 -12.59 -11.62 -43.79
CA ASN A 14 -11.29 -12.04 -43.29
C ASN A 14 -10.42 -10.80 -43.10
N PHE A 15 -10.14 -10.41 -41.85
CA PHE A 15 -9.38 -9.21 -41.52
C PHE A 15 -7.90 -9.57 -41.35
N ASN A 16 -7.09 -9.37 -42.39
CA ASN A 16 -5.65 -9.49 -42.27
C ASN A 16 -5.05 -8.18 -41.76
N ASN A 17 -4.76 -8.13 -40.46
CA ASN A 17 -4.02 -7.04 -39.84
C ASN A 17 -2.52 -7.30 -39.97
N ILE A 18 -1.84 -6.58 -40.86
CA ILE A 18 -0.37 -6.57 -40.95
C ILE A 18 0.11 -5.36 -40.15
N GLY A 19 0.05 -5.47 -38.83
CA GLY A 19 0.63 -4.54 -37.89
C GLY A 19 1.80 -5.24 -37.19
N GLY A 20 3.02 -4.77 -37.45
CA GLY A 20 4.25 -5.34 -36.89
C GLY A 20 4.17 -5.51 -35.37
N ASP A 21 4.94 -6.47 -34.85
CA ASP A 21 4.94 -6.96 -33.46
C ASP A 21 4.86 -5.84 -32.40
N LEU A 22 3.63 -5.40 -32.12
CA LEU A 22 3.30 -4.62 -30.94
C LEU A 22 2.88 -5.61 -29.87
N ASN A 23 3.85 -6.01 -29.05
CA ASN A 23 3.60 -6.76 -27.81
C ASN A 23 2.81 -5.87 -26.84
N TYR A 24 1.48 -5.84 -27.01
CA TYR A 24 0.56 -5.23 -26.07
C TYR A 24 0.36 -6.19 -24.90
N ILE A 25 1.36 -6.30 -24.03
CA ILE A 25 1.22 -6.98 -22.74
C ILE A 25 0.15 -6.21 -21.97
N SER A 26 -1.02 -6.81 -21.75
CA SER A 26 -2.11 -6.14 -21.06
C SER A 26 -1.67 -5.76 -19.65
N SER A 27 -2.17 -4.62 -19.14
CA SER A 27 -1.90 -4.19 -17.75
C SER A 27 -2.24 -5.27 -16.72
N GLU A 28 -3.20 -6.14 -17.04
CA GLU A 28 -3.61 -7.26 -16.19
C GLU A 28 -2.52 -8.33 -16.07
N GLU A 29 -1.71 -8.55 -17.10
CA GLU A 29 -0.58 -9.49 -17.02
C GLU A 29 0.57 -8.95 -16.16
N LYS A 30 0.80 -7.64 -16.18
CA LYS A 30 1.88 -7.01 -15.42
C LYS A 30 1.63 -7.02 -13.91
N GLU A 31 0.38 -7.08 -13.45
CA GLU A 31 0.03 -6.94 -12.03
C GLU A 31 -0.72 -8.14 -11.43
N ARG A 32 -0.58 -9.33 -12.03
CA ARG A 32 -1.22 -10.57 -11.55
C ARG A 32 -0.92 -10.85 -10.07
N GLY A 33 0.29 -10.54 -9.60
CA GLY A 33 0.66 -10.71 -8.20
C GLY A 33 -0.14 -9.80 -7.26
N LEU A 34 -0.30 -8.52 -7.63
CA LEU A 34 -1.16 -7.59 -6.87
C LEU A 34 -2.64 -7.99 -6.92
N HIS A 35 -3.10 -8.54 -8.04
CA HIS A 35 -4.46 -9.07 -8.15
C HIS A 35 -4.69 -10.26 -7.21
N ALA A 36 -3.75 -11.21 -7.15
CA ALA A 36 -3.80 -12.32 -6.19
C ALA A 36 -3.78 -11.82 -4.74
N LEU A 37 -2.98 -10.80 -4.44
CA LEU A 37 -2.93 -10.17 -3.11
C LEU A 37 -4.25 -9.48 -2.74
N LEU A 38 -4.88 -8.80 -3.70
CA LEU A 38 -6.17 -8.12 -3.54
C LEU A 38 -7.28 -9.09 -3.10
N GLN A 39 -7.25 -10.35 -3.56
CA GLN A 39 -8.23 -11.38 -3.21
C GLN A 39 -8.11 -11.86 -1.76
N HIS A 40 -6.95 -11.67 -1.13
CA HIS A 40 -6.65 -12.16 0.22
C HIS A 40 -6.57 -11.04 1.26
N ARG A 41 -7.01 -9.83 0.92
CA ARG A 41 -7.04 -8.68 1.85
C ARG A 41 -8.34 -8.65 2.64
N SER A 42 -8.28 -7.99 3.80
CA SER A 42 -9.47 -7.55 4.53
C SER A 42 -10.08 -6.32 3.86
N THR A 43 -11.35 -6.40 3.51
CA THR A 43 -12.11 -5.28 2.92
C THR A 43 -12.65 -4.32 3.98
N SER A 44 -12.77 -4.75 5.23
CA SER A 44 -13.36 -3.96 6.33
C SER A 44 -12.34 -3.38 7.32
N ALA A 45 -11.05 -3.74 7.22
CA ALA A 45 -10.04 -3.34 8.20
C ALA A 45 -9.43 -1.94 7.97
N THR A 46 -9.54 -1.35 6.78
CA THR A 46 -8.90 -0.06 6.48
C THR A 46 -9.61 1.10 7.17
N HIS A 47 -8.94 2.25 7.33
CA HIS A 47 -9.54 3.45 7.95
C HIS A 47 -10.75 4.01 7.19
N ASN A 48 -10.81 3.77 5.88
CA ASN A 48 -11.85 4.24 4.96
C ASN A 48 -12.79 3.12 4.48
N ALA A 49 -12.84 1.98 5.17
CA ALA A 49 -13.74 0.90 4.82
C ALA A 49 -15.20 1.23 5.16
N GLU A 50 -16.12 0.88 4.26
CA GLU A 50 -17.57 1.10 4.44
C GLU A 50 -18.10 0.45 5.73
N ALA A 51 -17.60 -0.74 6.07
CA ALA A 51 -17.96 -1.47 7.30
C ALA A 51 -17.61 -0.72 8.61
N ARG A 52 -16.94 0.44 8.50
CA ARG A 52 -16.57 1.29 9.63
C ARG A 52 -17.31 2.62 9.64
N PHE A 53 -18.28 2.82 8.76
CA PHE A 53 -19.09 4.03 8.75
C PHE A 53 -20.19 3.99 9.85
N PRO A 54 -20.42 5.11 10.58
CA PRO A 54 -19.57 6.29 10.65
C PRO A 54 -18.27 5.98 11.41
N PRO A 55 -17.11 6.49 10.95
CA PRO A 55 -15.84 6.21 11.63
C PRO A 55 -15.81 6.84 13.02
N PRO A 56 -15.24 6.17 14.04
CA PRO A 56 -15.11 6.76 15.36
C PRO A 56 -14.09 7.90 15.28
N LEU A 57 -14.52 9.14 15.42
CA LEU A 57 -13.65 10.32 15.33
C LEU A 57 -13.55 11.04 16.67
N CYS A 58 -12.42 11.72 16.89
CA CYS A 58 -12.30 12.67 17.98
C CYS A 58 -13.24 13.86 17.70
N HIS A 59 -13.89 14.36 18.75
CA HIS A 59 -14.64 15.61 18.63
C HIS A 59 -13.68 16.78 18.32
N PRO A 60 -14.10 17.78 17.53
CA PRO A 60 -13.30 18.96 17.26
C PRO A 60 -12.78 19.62 18.55
N GLY A 61 -11.52 20.04 18.56
CA GLY A 61 -10.88 20.66 19.74
C GLY A 61 -10.52 19.68 20.87
N THR A 62 -10.73 18.37 20.70
CA THR A 62 -10.36 17.37 21.70
C THR A 62 -9.12 16.58 21.29
N ARG A 63 -8.39 16.04 22.27
CA ARG A 63 -7.21 15.17 22.06
C ARG A 63 -6.11 15.80 21.19
N GLU A 64 -6.05 17.13 21.13
CA GLU A 64 -5.10 17.85 20.28
C GLU A 64 -3.65 17.61 20.70
N ALA A 65 -3.37 17.57 22.00
CA ALA A 65 -2.02 17.29 22.52
C ALA A 65 -1.49 15.95 22.01
N ILE A 66 -2.23 14.85 22.25
CA ILE A 66 -1.81 13.51 21.82
C ILE A 66 -1.77 13.37 20.29
N LEU A 67 -2.67 14.02 19.56
CA LEU A 67 -2.61 14.07 18.08
C LEU A 67 -1.40 14.87 17.60
N GLY A 68 -1.00 15.92 18.32
CA GLY A 68 0.23 16.67 18.11
C GLY A 68 1.46 15.80 18.31
N ASP A 69 1.52 15.07 19.42
CA ASP A 69 2.61 14.15 19.75
C ASP A 69 2.77 13.08 18.67
N LEU A 70 1.67 12.47 18.22
CA LEU A 70 1.67 11.48 17.13
C LEU A 70 2.19 12.07 15.80
N LYS A 71 1.83 13.32 15.48
CA LYS A 71 2.32 14.01 14.27
C LYS A 71 3.81 14.30 14.37
N SER A 72 4.28 14.76 15.53
CA SER A 72 5.70 15.02 15.79
C SER A 72 6.50 13.72 15.70
N TRP A 73 5.98 12.64 16.27
CA TRP A 73 6.59 11.31 16.19
C TRP A 73 6.82 10.84 14.75
N VAL A 74 5.85 11.02 13.85
CA VAL A 74 6.05 10.67 12.42
C VAL A 74 7.16 11.49 11.78
N LYS A 75 7.27 12.79 12.11
CA LYS A 75 8.30 13.68 11.55
C LYS A 75 9.69 13.35 12.06
N SER A 76 9.84 13.03 13.35
CA SER A 76 11.13 12.69 13.96
C SER A 76 11.70 11.34 13.53
N ASN A 77 10.89 10.47 12.90
CA ASN A 77 11.36 9.20 12.33
C ASN A 77 11.59 9.29 10.81
N ALA A 78 11.79 10.50 10.27
CA ALA A 78 12.15 10.68 8.88
C ALA A 78 13.56 10.09 8.59
N PRO A 79 13.79 9.49 7.42
CA PRO A 79 15.02 8.74 7.10
C PRO A 79 16.33 9.53 7.16
N ASN A 80 16.28 10.86 7.30
CA ASN A 80 17.45 11.73 7.37
C ASN A 80 17.79 12.16 8.80
N ASP A 81 16.99 11.77 9.79
CA ASP A 81 17.31 11.96 11.20
C ASP A 81 17.98 10.69 11.71
N ALA A 82 19.26 10.77 12.06
CA ALA A 82 20.08 9.65 12.52
C ALA A 82 19.60 9.06 13.87
N THR A 83 18.53 9.61 14.42
CA THR A 83 17.91 9.25 15.68
C THR A 83 16.51 8.68 15.43
N ILE A 84 16.42 7.42 15.01
CA ILE A 84 15.13 6.69 14.99
C ILE A 84 14.70 6.51 16.46
N CYS A 85 13.90 7.44 16.97
CA CYS A 85 13.63 7.52 18.41
C CYS A 85 12.64 6.47 18.91
N ALA A 86 11.76 5.92 18.06
CA ALA A 86 10.94 4.73 18.37
C ALA A 86 10.10 4.31 17.13
N PRO A 87 10.30 3.12 16.53
CA PRO A 87 9.52 2.67 15.36
C PRO A 87 8.08 2.25 15.69
N ILE A 88 7.75 2.12 16.99
CA ILE A 88 6.42 1.71 17.47
C ILE A 88 5.99 2.69 18.56
N ILE A 89 4.75 3.17 18.49
CA ILE A 89 4.12 3.97 19.52
C ILE A 89 2.95 3.21 20.16
N TRP A 90 2.92 3.18 21.49
CA TRP A 90 1.83 2.55 22.24
C TRP A 90 0.89 3.62 22.82
N LEU A 91 -0.31 3.73 22.24
CA LEU A 91 -1.40 4.53 22.81
C LEU A 91 -2.18 3.71 23.86
N TYR A 92 -1.98 3.99 25.14
CA TYR A 92 -2.65 3.32 26.26
C TYR A 92 -3.59 4.26 27.02
N GLY A 93 -4.47 3.69 27.84
CA GLY A 93 -5.44 4.43 28.63
C GLY A 93 -6.68 3.60 28.97
N PRO A 94 -7.58 4.11 29.83
CA PRO A 94 -8.74 3.36 30.31
C PRO A 94 -9.69 2.93 29.18
N ALA A 95 -10.51 1.92 29.45
CA ALA A 95 -11.60 1.53 28.55
C ALA A 95 -12.53 2.72 28.32
N GLY A 96 -13.05 2.87 27.09
CA GLY A 96 -13.89 4.01 26.73
C GLY A 96 -13.15 5.35 26.54
N ALA A 97 -11.84 5.45 26.77
CA ALA A 97 -11.09 6.71 26.61
C ALA A 97 -11.01 7.26 25.17
N GLY A 98 -11.56 6.55 24.18
CA GLY A 98 -11.57 6.98 22.78
C GLY A 98 -10.27 6.67 22.02
N LYS A 99 -9.47 5.68 22.46
CA LYS A 99 -8.21 5.30 21.79
C LYS A 99 -8.37 4.99 20.31
N SER A 100 -9.40 4.21 19.95
CA SER A 100 -9.72 3.91 18.54
C SER A 100 -10.12 5.16 17.76
N ALA A 101 -10.75 6.14 18.42
CA ALA A 101 -11.12 7.41 17.80
C ALA A 101 -9.89 8.30 17.55
N ILE A 102 -8.92 8.29 18.46
CA ILE A 102 -7.61 8.95 18.27
C ILE A 102 -6.88 8.31 17.09
N ALA A 103 -6.78 6.97 17.05
CA ALA A 103 -6.12 6.26 15.96
C ALA A 103 -6.79 6.51 14.60
N GLN A 104 -8.11 6.53 14.53
CA GLN A 104 -8.88 6.86 13.32
C GLN A 104 -8.63 8.30 12.88
N THR A 105 -8.78 9.26 13.79
CA THR A 105 -8.55 10.69 13.51
C THR A 105 -7.12 10.93 13.01
N PHE A 106 -6.14 10.23 13.62
CA PHE A 106 -4.75 10.29 13.20
C PHE A 106 -4.54 9.68 11.81
N ALA A 107 -5.13 8.51 11.53
CA ALA A 107 -5.08 7.90 10.20
C ALA A 107 -5.65 8.83 9.12
N GLU A 108 -6.78 9.49 9.36
CA GLU A 108 -7.35 10.47 8.42
C GLU A 108 -6.46 11.70 8.22
N ALA A 109 -5.75 12.15 9.25
CA ALA A 109 -4.75 13.20 9.10
C ALA A 109 -3.56 12.75 8.24
N CYS A 110 -3.05 11.54 8.45
CA CYS A 110 -1.96 10.98 7.64
C CYS A 110 -2.37 10.74 6.19
N THR A 111 -3.60 10.27 5.93
CA THR A 111 -4.14 10.13 4.57
C THR A 111 -4.18 11.48 3.86
N ARG A 112 -4.71 12.52 4.51
CA ARG A 112 -4.76 13.88 3.94
C ARG A 112 -3.37 14.46 3.65
N ASN A 113 -2.37 14.09 4.44
CA ASN A 113 -0.99 14.55 4.26
C ASN A 113 -0.16 13.69 3.31
N GLY A 114 -0.73 12.60 2.76
CA GLY A 114 0.00 11.67 1.91
C GLY A 114 1.10 10.88 2.62
N THR A 115 1.06 10.80 3.95
CA THR A 115 2.10 10.11 4.77
C THR A 115 1.68 8.72 5.23
N LEU A 116 0.45 8.29 4.91
CA LEU A 116 -0.08 7.00 5.33
C LEU A 116 0.33 5.86 4.38
N ALA A 117 1.15 4.93 4.87
CA ALA A 117 1.50 3.72 4.13
C ALA A 117 0.40 2.64 4.16
N GLY A 118 -0.39 2.57 5.23
CA GLY A 118 -1.49 1.61 5.37
C GLY A 118 -2.11 1.63 6.76
N THR A 119 -3.29 1.02 6.88
CA THR A 119 -4.05 0.89 8.14
C THR A 119 -4.69 -0.48 8.27
N PHE A 120 -4.79 -0.96 9.50
CA PHE A 120 -5.58 -2.14 9.82
C PHE A 120 -6.17 -1.99 11.23
N PHE A 121 -7.50 -2.03 11.31
CA PHE A 121 -8.22 -1.89 12.57
C PHE A 121 -8.83 -3.24 12.97
N PHE A 122 -8.19 -3.93 13.89
CA PHE A 122 -8.69 -5.19 14.42
C PHE A 122 -10.06 -5.04 15.08
N TRP A 123 -10.90 -6.05 14.94
CA TRP A 123 -12.20 -6.11 15.59
C TRP A 123 -12.63 -7.56 15.83
N ARG A 124 -12.98 -7.87 17.08
CA ARG A 124 -13.18 -9.27 17.53
C ARG A 124 -14.33 -9.96 16.83
N THR A 125 -15.40 -9.24 16.52
CA THR A 125 -16.63 -9.84 15.97
C THR A 125 -16.69 -9.81 14.44
N ASP A 126 -15.64 -9.36 13.76
CA ASP A 126 -15.56 -9.39 12.30
C ASP A 126 -14.45 -10.38 11.90
N ALA A 127 -14.85 -11.45 11.21
CA ALA A 127 -13.96 -12.53 10.78
C ALA A 127 -12.80 -12.05 9.87
N SER A 128 -13.01 -10.97 9.13
CA SER A 128 -11.98 -10.38 8.27
C SER A 128 -11.05 -9.41 9.02
N ARG A 129 -11.37 -9.08 10.29
CA ARG A 129 -10.58 -8.16 11.14
C ARG A 129 -10.09 -8.82 12.43
N ASN A 130 -10.47 -10.08 12.69
CA ASN A 130 -9.92 -10.91 13.75
C ASN A 130 -9.00 -12.02 13.22
N ASN A 131 -8.82 -12.10 11.90
CA ASN A 131 -7.95 -13.08 11.26
C ASN A 131 -6.57 -12.48 10.95
N PRO A 132 -5.49 -12.93 11.64
CA PRO A 132 -4.15 -12.42 11.39
C PRO A 132 -3.63 -12.73 9.98
N GLN A 133 -4.17 -13.75 9.30
CA GLN A 133 -3.79 -14.12 7.92
C GLN A 133 -4.07 -13.03 6.88
N MET A 134 -4.99 -12.10 7.16
CA MET A 134 -5.30 -10.98 6.27
C MET A 134 -4.50 -9.72 6.61
N PHE A 135 -3.73 -9.71 7.70
CA PHE A 135 -3.06 -8.49 8.16
C PHE A 135 -1.98 -8.04 7.18
N PHE A 136 -0.97 -8.87 6.93
CA PHE A 136 0.15 -8.49 6.07
C PHE A 136 -0.24 -8.39 4.59
N THR A 137 -1.19 -9.20 4.12
CA THR A 137 -1.73 -9.05 2.76
C THR A 137 -2.40 -7.69 2.55
N THR A 138 -3.19 -7.24 3.54
CA THR A 138 -3.87 -5.95 3.51
C THR A 138 -2.89 -4.78 3.63
N ILE A 139 -1.88 -4.89 4.49
CA ILE A 139 -0.85 -3.85 4.65
C ILE A 139 0.02 -3.77 3.39
N ALA A 140 0.50 -4.89 2.85
CA ALA A 140 1.32 -4.92 1.65
C ALA A 140 0.57 -4.37 0.44
N TYR A 141 -0.71 -4.70 0.27
CA TYR A 141 -1.52 -4.12 -0.80
C TYR A 141 -1.63 -2.60 -0.65
N GLN A 142 -1.92 -2.09 0.56
CA GLN A 142 -1.95 -0.64 0.81
C GLN A 142 -0.60 0.03 0.53
N MET A 143 0.51 -0.58 0.97
CA MET A 143 1.86 -0.07 0.71
C MET A 143 2.18 -0.03 -0.78
N ALA A 144 1.76 -1.03 -1.56
CA ALA A 144 1.92 -1.03 -3.02
C ALA A 144 1.14 0.11 -3.70
N MET A 145 0.04 0.57 -3.11
CA MET A 145 -0.73 1.71 -3.65
C MET A 145 -0.16 3.06 -3.17
N SER A 146 0.30 3.14 -1.92
CA SER A 146 0.80 4.38 -1.32
C SER A 146 2.27 4.68 -1.64
N ILE A 147 3.10 3.66 -1.91
CA ILE A 147 4.55 3.79 -2.13
C ILE A 147 4.88 3.19 -3.52
N PRO A 148 4.97 4.04 -4.57
CA PRO A 148 5.15 3.60 -5.95
C PRO A 148 6.36 2.68 -6.15
N GLU A 149 7.44 2.89 -5.38
CA GLU A 149 8.65 2.09 -5.44
C GLU A 149 8.40 0.64 -5.07
N LEU A 150 7.50 0.37 -4.12
CA LEU A 150 7.21 -0.97 -3.61
C LEU A 150 6.27 -1.76 -4.51
N ARG A 151 5.39 -1.08 -5.25
CA ARG A 151 4.39 -1.69 -6.13
C ARG A 151 4.94 -2.82 -7.01
N PRO A 152 5.98 -2.61 -7.84
CA PRO A 152 6.52 -3.69 -8.67
C PRO A 152 7.22 -4.77 -7.86
N LYS A 153 7.78 -4.48 -6.68
CA LYS A 153 8.51 -5.48 -5.88
C LYS A 153 7.51 -6.43 -5.24
N ILE A 154 6.46 -5.89 -4.61
CA ILE A 154 5.39 -6.70 -4.00
C ILE A 154 4.71 -7.55 -5.08
N ASN A 155 4.42 -6.97 -6.25
CA ASN A 155 3.88 -7.73 -7.37
C ASN A 155 4.77 -8.93 -7.75
N THR A 156 6.07 -8.70 -7.94
CA THR A 156 7.02 -9.77 -8.29
C THR A 156 7.15 -10.81 -7.18
N MET A 157 7.13 -10.42 -5.90
CA MET A 157 7.19 -11.40 -4.79
C MET A 157 6.01 -12.38 -4.86
N VAL A 158 4.79 -11.88 -5.12
CA VAL A 158 3.59 -12.75 -5.23
C VAL A 158 3.58 -13.52 -6.55
N MET A 159 4.10 -12.96 -7.65
CA MET A 159 4.22 -13.70 -8.91
C MET A 159 5.21 -14.87 -8.82
N ASN A 160 6.24 -14.75 -7.99
CA ASN A 160 7.21 -15.83 -7.77
C ASN A 160 6.64 -16.94 -6.89
N ASP A 161 5.72 -16.62 -5.99
CA ASP A 161 5.01 -17.59 -5.16
C ASP A 161 3.58 -17.11 -4.85
N PHE A 162 2.62 -17.66 -5.60
CA PHE A 162 1.20 -17.33 -5.46
C PHE A 162 0.58 -17.86 -4.15
N LEU A 163 1.26 -18.73 -3.40
CA LEU A 163 0.78 -19.23 -2.11
C LEU A 163 1.15 -18.31 -0.94
N VAL A 164 2.03 -17.33 -1.15
CA VAL A 164 2.44 -16.36 -0.12
C VAL A 164 1.24 -15.75 0.61
N PRO A 165 0.18 -15.25 -0.05
CA PRO A 165 -0.97 -14.64 0.64
C PRO A 165 -1.74 -15.58 1.59
N THR A 166 -1.55 -16.89 1.46
CA THR A 166 -2.16 -17.94 2.30
C THR A 166 -1.15 -18.70 3.15
N SER A 167 0.12 -18.29 3.11
CA SER A 167 1.21 -18.92 3.86
C SER A 167 1.20 -18.50 5.34
N PHE A 168 2.09 -19.10 6.14
CA PHE A 168 2.29 -18.70 7.54
C PHE A 168 2.57 -17.19 7.67
N ILE A 169 2.15 -16.61 8.78
CA ILE A 169 2.18 -15.15 8.98
C ILE A 169 3.61 -14.59 8.93
N GLU A 170 4.60 -15.37 9.37
CA GLU A 170 6.02 -15.05 9.29
C GLU A 170 6.51 -15.01 7.84
N ASN A 171 6.06 -15.95 7.02
CA ASN A 171 6.37 -16.00 5.58
C ASN A 171 5.70 -14.83 4.84
N GLN A 172 4.45 -14.51 5.20
CA GLN A 172 3.77 -13.33 4.67
C GLN A 172 4.55 -12.05 5.01
N PHE A 173 4.98 -11.88 6.26
CA PHE A 173 5.76 -10.72 6.69
C PHE A 173 7.06 -10.61 5.90
N ASP A 174 7.85 -11.67 5.83
CA ASP A 174 9.13 -11.66 5.12
C ASP A 174 8.91 -11.33 3.63
N ALA A 175 8.05 -12.10 2.96
CA ALA A 175 7.88 -11.97 1.52
C ALA A 175 7.15 -10.70 1.08
N LEU A 176 6.18 -10.19 1.87
CA LEU A 176 5.33 -9.06 1.46
C LEU A 176 5.75 -7.71 2.04
N ILE A 177 6.50 -7.69 3.16
CA ILE A 177 6.92 -6.46 3.83
C ILE A 177 8.43 -6.32 3.78
N LEU A 178 9.17 -7.25 4.36
CA LEU A 178 10.62 -7.12 4.55
C LEU A 178 11.39 -7.13 3.23
N GLN A 179 11.21 -8.18 2.43
CA GLN A 179 11.95 -8.36 1.17
C GLN A 179 11.67 -7.23 0.16
N PRO A 180 10.42 -6.76 -0.07
CA PRO A 180 10.17 -5.61 -0.92
C PRO A 180 10.87 -4.33 -0.46
N MET A 181 10.89 -4.06 0.85
CA MET A 181 11.56 -2.88 1.42
C MET A 181 13.08 -2.95 1.26
N LEU A 182 13.69 -4.11 1.53
CA LEU A 182 15.13 -4.32 1.34
C LEU A 182 15.53 -4.14 -0.13
N LYS A 183 14.78 -4.73 -1.05
CA LYS A 183 15.02 -4.58 -2.50
C LYS A 183 14.86 -3.13 -2.95
N ALA A 184 13.87 -2.41 -2.43
CA ALA A 184 13.68 -1.00 -2.76
C ALA A 184 14.85 -0.13 -2.27
N ARG A 185 15.31 -0.36 -1.03
CA ARG A 185 16.47 0.34 -0.47
C ARG A 185 17.76 0.07 -1.25
N LEU A 186 18.05 -1.20 -1.55
CA LEU A 186 19.24 -1.56 -2.31
C LEU A 186 19.25 -0.91 -3.71
N LEU A 187 18.09 -0.86 -4.38
CA LEU A 187 17.97 -0.18 -5.67
C LEU A 187 18.18 1.33 -5.57
N GLN A 188 17.80 1.96 -4.46
CA GLN A 188 18.09 3.38 -4.23
C GLN A 188 19.59 3.61 -4.05
N GLU A 189 20.26 2.77 -3.23
CA GLU A 189 21.70 2.84 -3.00
C GLU A 189 22.51 2.64 -4.29
N LEU A 190 22.14 1.66 -5.13
CA LEU A 190 22.77 1.44 -6.43
C LEU A 190 22.59 2.62 -7.40
N LYS A 191 21.41 3.24 -7.41
CA LYS A 191 21.14 4.43 -8.23
C LYS A 191 21.96 5.62 -7.77
N SER A 192 22.16 5.81 -6.46
CA SER A 192 23.02 6.88 -5.95
C SER A 192 24.48 6.67 -6.34
N THR A 193 25.01 5.45 -6.22
CA THR A 193 26.40 5.12 -6.55
C THR A 193 26.68 5.30 -8.05
N THR A 194 25.78 4.81 -8.90
CA THR A 194 25.92 4.97 -10.37
C THR A 194 25.80 6.43 -10.81
N ALA A 195 24.98 7.24 -10.15
CA ALA A 195 24.88 8.68 -10.42
C ALA A 195 26.10 9.50 -9.94
N GLN A 196 26.89 8.97 -9.00
CA GLN A 196 28.16 9.56 -8.57
C GLN A 196 29.29 9.20 -9.55
N LEU A 197 29.39 7.94 -9.97
CA LEU A 197 30.38 7.49 -10.95
C LEU A 197 30.25 8.24 -12.28
N ARG A 198 29.02 8.37 -12.81
CA ARG A 198 28.76 9.13 -14.04
C ARG A 198 29.07 10.62 -13.95
N ARG A 199 29.22 11.20 -12.75
CA ARG A 199 29.59 12.61 -12.57
C ARG A 199 31.10 12.81 -12.53
N GLY A 200 31.86 11.81 -12.06
CA GLY A 200 33.33 11.86 -12.05
C GLY A 200 33.97 11.75 -13.43
N ASP A 201 33.29 11.12 -14.40
CA ASP A 201 33.81 10.90 -15.75
C ASP A 201 33.71 12.13 -16.69
N TYR A 202 33.16 13.26 -16.23
CA TYR A 202 33.06 14.52 -17.01
C TYR A 202 33.93 15.66 -16.47
N GLU A 203 34.74 15.42 -15.43
CA GLU A 203 35.68 16.42 -14.86
C GLU A 203 37.16 16.07 -15.16
N SER A 204 37.42 15.25 -16.18
CA SER A 204 38.78 14.88 -16.63
C SER A 204 39.09 15.40 -18.02
#